data_AF-A0A5P9WYS8-F1
#
_entry.id   AF-A0A5P9WYS8-F1
#
_cell.length_a   1.000
_cell.length_b   1.000
_cell.length_c   1.000
_cell.angle_alpha   90.00
_cell.angle_beta   90.00
_cell.angle_gamma   90.00
#
_symmetry.space_group_name_H-M   'P 1'
#
loop_
_entity.id
_entity.type
_entity.pdbx_description
1 polymer ?
#
loop_
_entity_poly.entity_id
_entity_poly.type
_entity_poly.pdbx_seq_one_letter_code
_entity_poly.pdbx_strand_id
1 'polypeptide(L)'
;MSTIEVVILAPVMILFILVLVGFGQLVEGRGALDGAARDAARAGSIQKDHGTAMAEARKAARADLEDVCSGPVSVVQKSAGFEPDTLFTVEVSCEVRGLSMIGLDIPTTLSASFSSPLDPYRRAA
;
A
#
# COMPACT_ATOMS: atom_id res chain seq x y z
N MET A 1 -1.28 29.57 36.90
CA MET A 1 -0.48 29.19 35.72
C MET A 1 0.43 30.35 35.37
N SER A 2 1.74 30.15 35.44
CA SER A 2 2.70 31.17 35.01
C SER A 2 2.85 31.13 33.49
N THR A 3 3.20 32.25 32.87
CA THR A 3 3.46 32.33 31.42
C THR A 3 4.52 31.32 30.96
N ILE A 4 5.47 30.97 31.84
CA ILE A 4 6.54 30.01 31.59
C ILE A 4 6.00 28.59 31.40
N GLU A 5 5.00 28.18 32.20
CA GLU A 5 4.36 26.86 32.06
C GLU A 5 3.65 26.75 30.71
N VAL A 6 2.92 27.80 30.30
CA VAL A 6 2.18 27.80 29.02
C VAL A 6 3.14 27.82 27.83
N VAL A 7 4.24 28.58 27.91
CA VAL A 7 5.28 28.66 26.87
C VAL A 7 5.97 27.32 26.64
N ILE A 8 6.11 26.48 27.67
CA ILE A 8 6.69 25.14 27.54
C ILE A 8 5.63 24.11 27.14
N LEU A 9 4.43 24.17 27.72
CA LEU A 9 3.38 23.18 27.49
C LEU A 9 2.81 23.25 26.06
N ALA A 10 2.63 24.46 25.53
CA ALA A 10 2.05 24.66 24.20
C ALA A 10 2.85 23.95 23.07
N PRO A 11 4.17 24.14 22.91
CA PRO A 11 4.93 23.46 21.87
C PRO A 11 4.99 21.93 22.08
N VAL A 12 5.02 21.46 23.32
CA VAL A 12 4.99 20.01 23.62
C VAL A 12 3.66 19.39 23.20
N MET A 13 2.54 20.06 23.47
CA MET A 13 1.21 19.62 23.03
C MET A 13 1.11 19.61 21.50
N ILE A 14 1.63 20.63 20.82
CA ILE A 14 1.66 20.69 19.34
C ILE A 14 2.49 19.54 18.79
N LEU A 15 3.69 19.31 19.33
CA LEU A 15 4.55 18.19 18.93
C LEU A 15 3.83 16.86 19.10
N PHE A 16 3.16 16.66 20.23
CA PHE A 16 2.39 15.44 20.49
C PHE A 16 1.26 15.24 19.46
N ILE A 17 0.52 16.30 19.12
CA ILE A 17 -0.52 16.24 18.08
C ILE A 17 0.07 15.88 16.72
N LEU A 18 1.20 16.51 16.33
CA LEU A 18 1.88 16.20 15.07
C LEU A 18 2.31 14.73 14.99
N VAL A 19 2.82 14.18 16.10
CA VAL A 19 3.18 12.75 16.18
C VAL A 19 1.96 11.86 15.97
N LEU A 20 0.82 12.17 16.62
CA LEU A 20 -0.41 11.40 16.44
C LEU A 20 -0.92 11.44 14.99
N VAL A 21 -0.89 12.61 14.35
CA VAL A 21 -1.29 12.76 12.94
C VAL A 21 -0.35 11.97 12.02
N GLY A 22 0.96 12.04 12.26
CA GLY A 22 1.95 11.29 11.49
C GLY A 22 1.74 9.78 11.58
N PHE A 23 1.50 9.24 12.78
CA PHE A 23 1.16 7.83 12.95
C PHE A 23 -0.18 7.47 12.30
N GLY A 24 -1.18 8.34 12.38
CA GLY A 24 -2.48 8.15 11.72
C GLY A 24 -2.32 7.95 10.21
N GLN A 25 -1.61 8.86 9.54
CA GLN A 25 -1.34 8.76 8.11
C GLN A 25 -0.52 7.52 7.74
N LEU A 26 0.43 7.12 8.58
CA LEU A 26 1.23 5.91 8.37
C LEU A 26 0.38 4.64 8.42
N VAL A 27 -0.49 4.52 9.43
CA VAL A 27 -1.37 3.36 9.60
C VAL A 27 -2.40 3.30 8.47
N GLU A 28 -2.96 4.44 8.08
CA GLU A 28 -3.90 4.55 6.97
C GLU A 28 -3.26 4.13 5.63
N GLY A 29 -2.08 4.68 5.32
CA GLY A 29 -1.34 4.30 4.12
C GLY A 29 -0.94 2.83 4.10
N ARG A 30 -0.52 2.28 5.25
CA ARG A 30 -0.20 0.85 5.38
C ARG A 30 -1.42 -0.02 5.16
N GLY A 31 -2.55 0.33 5.77
CA GLY A 31 -3.82 -0.40 5.61
C GLY A 31 -4.29 -0.40 4.17
N ALA A 32 -4.21 0.75 3.49
CA ALA A 32 -4.55 0.86 2.07
C ALA A 32 -3.65 0.01 1.18
N LEU A 33 -2.33 0.01 1.41
CA LEU A 33 -1.40 -0.85 0.66
C LEU A 33 -1.64 -2.33 0.89
N ASP A 34 -1.90 -2.76 2.13
CA ASP A 34 -2.22 -4.14 2.44
C ASP A 34 -3.57 -4.56 1.82
N GLY A 35 -4.54 -3.64 1.70
CA GLY A 35 -5.79 -3.84 0.95
C GLY A 35 -5.54 -3.99 -0.55
N ALA A 36 -4.85 -3.01 -1.14
CA ALA A 36 -4.53 -2.99 -2.57
C ALA A 36 -3.72 -4.22 -3.00
N ALA A 37 -2.78 -4.71 -2.19
CA ALA A 37 -2.03 -5.93 -2.48
C ALA A 37 -2.95 -7.16 -2.52
N ARG A 38 -3.93 -7.25 -1.60
CA ARG A 38 -4.92 -8.34 -1.58
C ARG A 38 -5.82 -8.29 -2.81
N ASP A 39 -6.35 -7.12 -3.12
CA ASP A 39 -7.27 -6.95 -4.25
C ASP A 39 -6.56 -7.12 -5.59
N ALA A 40 -5.32 -6.66 -5.73
CA ALA A 40 -4.48 -6.91 -6.89
C ALA A 40 -4.18 -8.41 -7.09
N ALA A 41 -3.78 -9.11 -6.03
CA ALA A 41 -3.52 -10.55 -6.11
C ALA A 41 -4.77 -11.34 -6.46
N ARG A 42 -5.93 -10.96 -5.90
CA ARG A 42 -7.23 -11.58 -6.20
C ARG A 42 -7.70 -11.29 -7.63
N ALA A 43 -7.60 -10.04 -8.07
CA ALA A 43 -7.98 -9.64 -9.42
C ALA A 43 -7.14 -10.36 -10.48
N GLY A 44 -5.85 -10.51 -10.22
CA GLY A 44 -4.93 -11.25 -11.09
C GLY A 44 -5.13 -12.75 -11.07
N SER A 45 -5.42 -13.36 -9.91
CA SER A 45 -5.56 -14.83 -9.80
C SER A 45 -6.80 -15.39 -10.51
N ILE A 46 -7.81 -14.57 -10.74
CA ILE A 46 -9.02 -14.93 -11.49
C ILE A 46 -8.78 -14.93 -13.01
N GLN A 47 -7.74 -14.24 -13.50
CA GLN A 47 -7.47 -14.15 -14.93
C GLN A 47 -6.87 -15.45 -15.49
N LYS A 48 -7.10 -15.68 -16.78
CA LYS A 48 -6.64 -16.88 -17.49
C LYS A 48 -5.23 -16.75 -18.07
N ASP A 49 -4.85 -15.53 -18.40
CA ASP A 49 -3.58 -15.20 -19.05
C ASP A 49 -2.73 -14.32 -18.13
N HIS A 50 -1.41 -14.52 -18.16
CA HIS A 50 -0.46 -13.81 -17.31
C HIS A 50 -0.42 -12.31 -17.60
N GLY A 51 -0.42 -11.92 -18.87
CA GLY A 51 -0.40 -10.52 -19.28
C GLY A 51 -1.66 -9.80 -18.80
N THR A 52 -2.82 -10.44 -18.97
CA THR A 52 -4.11 -9.94 -18.48
C THR A 52 -4.17 -9.90 -16.96
N ALA A 53 -3.62 -10.92 -16.27
CA ALA A 53 -3.53 -10.96 -14.81
C ALA A 53 -2.76 -9.77 -14.25
N MET A 54 -1.59 -9.47 -14.83
CA MET A 54 -0.78 -8.34 -14.41
C MET A 54 -1.42 -6.98 -14.75
N ALA A 55 -2.13 -6.89 -15.88
CA ALA A 55 -2.86 -5.67 -16.25
C ALA A 55 -4.00 -5.37 -15.26
N GLU A 56 -4.82 -6.37 -14.94
CA GLU A 56 -5.93 -6.21 -13.98
C GLU A 56 -5.42 -6.03 -12.54
N ALA A 57 -4.35 -6.71 -12.13
CA ALA A 57 -3.71 -6.48 -10.84
C ALA A 57 -3.21 -5.02 -10.69
N ARG A 58 -2.60 -4.46 -11.74
CA ARG A 58 -2.17 -3.05 -11.77
C ARG A 58 -3.35 -2.10 -11.73
N LYS A 59 -4.44 -2.43 -12.42
CA LYS A 59 -5.64 -1.60 -12.46
C LYS A 59 -6.34 -1.55 -11.10
N ALA A 60 -6.49 -2.70 -10.44
CA ALA A 60 -7.04 -2.79 -9.08
C ALA A 60 -6.18 -1.99 -8.09
N ALA A 61 -4.87 -2.26 -8.04
CA ALA A 61 -3.96 -1.55 -7.14
C ALA A 61 -3.98 -0.02 -7.35
N ARG A 62 -4.11 0.45 -8.59
CA ARG A 62 -4.19 1.89 -8.89
C ARG A 62 -5.50 2.51 -8.41
N ALA A 63 -6.61 1.81 -8.58
CA ALA A 63 -7.92 2.27 -8.11
C ALA A 63 -7.96 2.38 -6.58
N ASP A 64 -7.39 1.39 -5.88
CA ASP A 64 -7.38 1.37 -4.41
C ASP A 64 -6.46 2.44 -3.79
N LEU A 65 -5.48 2.92 -4.57
CA LEU A 65 -4.41 3.79 -4.09
C LEU A 65 -4.42 5.20 -4.69
N GLU A 66 -5.45 5.57 -5.46
CA GLU A 66 -5.55 6.86 -6.16
C GLU A 66 -5.47 8.07 -5.21
N ASP A 67 -6.14 7.98 -4.06
CA ASP A 67 -6.17 9.05 -3.06
C ASP A 67 -5.05 8.96 -2.02
N VAL A 68 -4.42 7.80 -1.89
CA VAL A 68 -3.41 7.49 -0.87
C VAL A 68 -2.00 7.76 -1.36
N CYS A 69 -1.70 7.43 -2.62
CA CYS A 69 -0.36 7.56 -3.17
C CYS A 69 -0.18 8.90 -3.89
N SER A 70 1.01 9.47 -3.79
CA SER A 70 1.39 10.74 -4.43
C SER A 70 2.12 10.56 -5.77
N GLY A 71 2.39 9.31 -6.17
CA GLY A 71 3.14 8.96 -7.37
C GLY A 71 2.66 7.66 -8.03
N PRO A 72 3.42 7.11 -8.98
CA PRO A 72 3.02 5.90 -9.69
C PRO A 72 3.00 4.70 -8.74
N VAL A 73 1.92 3.92 -8.80
CA VAL A 73 1.83 2.62 -8.13
C VAL A 73 2.64 1.59 -8.93
N SER A 74 3.65 1.00 -8.28
CA SER A 74 4.43 -0.09 -8.82
C SER A 74 3.83 -1.42 -8.36
N VAL A 75 3.61 -2.33 -9.30
CA VAL A 75 3.06 -3.66 -9.04
C VAL A 75 3.95 -4.69 -9.73
N VAL A 76 4.57 -5.54 -8.92
CA VAL A 76 5.52 -6.57 -9.37
C VAL A 76 5.05 -7.94 -8.91
N GLN A 77 5.10 -8.92 -9.82
CA GLN A 77 4.85 -10.31 -9.46
C GLN A 77 6.11 -10.85 -8.74
N LYS A 78 5.89 -11.54 -7.61
CA LYS A 78 6.94 -12.22 -6.85
C LYS A 78 6.82 -13.74 -6.92
N SER A 79 5.73 -14.27 -7.46
CA SER A 79 5.62 -15.71 -7.70
C SER A 79 6.54 -16.14 -8.85
N ALA A 80 7.06 -17.37 -8.75
CA ALA A 80 7.97 -17.93 -9.74
C ALA A 80 7.30 -18.29 -11.08
N GLY A 81 5.97 -18.38 -11.10
CA GLY A 81 5.19 -18.71 -12.30
C GLY A 81 3.73 -18.29 -12.21
N PHE A 82 2.99 -18.60 -13.27
CA PHE A 82 1.54 -18.41 -13.39
C PHE A 82 0.86 -19.72 -13.83
N GLU A 83 1.22 -20.83 -13.18
CA GLU A 83 0.69 -22.16 -13.48
C GLU A 83 -0.51 -22.49 -12.58
N PRO A 84 -1.44 -23.36 -13.02
CA PRO A 84 -2.49 -23.90 -12.16
C PRO A 84 -1.90 -24.51 -10.87
N ASP A 85 -2.64 -24.44 -9.75
CA ASP A 85 -2.21 -24.96 -8.44
C ASP A 85 -1.00 -24.25 -7.82
N THR A 86 -0.64 -23.06 -8.33
CA THR A 86 0.42 -22.22 -7.75
C THR A 86 -0.14 -20.96 -7.09
N LEU A 87 0.67 -20.33 -6.23
CA LEU A 87 0.33 -19.06 -5.60
C LEU A 87 0.70 -17.90 -6.53
N PHE A 88 -0.26 -17.01 -6.78
CA PHE A 88 -0.02 -15.73 -7.43
C PHE A 88 0.29 -14.67 -6.37
N THR A 89 1.59 -14.35 -6.23
CA THR A 89 2.08 -13.37 -5.25
C THR A 89 2.40 -12.07 -5.96
N VAL A 90 1.85 -10.98 -5.45
CA VAL A 90 2.06 -9.63 -5.99
C VAL A 90 2.56 -8.72 -4.87
N GLU A 91 3.55 -7.90 -5.19
CA GLU A 91 4.02 -6.83 -4.33
C GLU A 91 3.62 -5.49 -4.95
N VAL A 92 2.96 -4.66 -4.15
CA VAL A 92 2.52 -3.31 -4.48
C VAL A 92 3.37 -2.34 -3.69
N SER A 93 3.92 -1.34 -4.36
CA SER A 93 4.67 -0.26 -3.70
C SER A 93 4.26 1.11 -4.24
N CYS A 94 4.22 2.08 -3.34
CA CYS A 94 3.97 3.47 -3.70
C CYS A 94 4.54 4.43 -2.66
N GLU A 95 4.58 5.71 -3.02
CA GLU A 95 4.86 6.80 -2.10
C GLU A 95 3.56 7.34 -1.48
N VAL A 96 3.39 7.22 -0.17
CA VAL A 96 2.17 7.65 0.52
C VAL A 96 2.15 9.17 0.69
N ARG A 97 1.03 9.79 0.30
CA ARG A 97 0.79 11.23 0.39
C ARG A 97 0.73 11.67 1.86
N GLY A 98 1.34 12.82 2.17
CA GLY A 98 1.28 13.42 3.51
C GLY A 98 2.49 13.14 4.39
N LEU A 99 3.15 11.98 4.26
CA LEU A 99 4.39 11.70 5.00
C LEU A 99 5.54 12.64 4.60
N SER A 100 5.61 13.07 3.34
CA SER A 100 6.61 14.03 2.86
C SER A 100 6.41 15.45 3.39
N MET A 101 5.21 15.78 3.87
CA MET A 101 4.89 17.13 4.39
C MET A 101 5.40 17.34 5.83
N ILE A 102 5.77 16.27 6.54
CA ILE A 102 6.22 16.31 7.93
C ILE A 102 7.67 16.82 8.04
N GLY A 103 8.37 17.05 6.92
CA GLY A 103 9.73 17.62 6.90
C GLY A 103 10.81 16.72 7.49
N LEU A 104 10.48 15.43 7.66
CA LEU A 104 11.42 14.39 8.08
C LEU A 104 11.97 13.70 6.83
N ASP A 105 13.29 13.51 6.80
CA ASP A 105 14.00 12.84 5.70
C ASP A 105 13.89 11.30 5.85
N ILE A 106 12.65 10.81 5.81
CA ILE A 106 12.30 9.39 5.96
C ILE A 106 11.78 8.89 4.61
N PRO A 107 12.21 7.70 4.15
CA PRO A 107 11.63 7.11 2.94
C PRO A 107 10.12 6.94 3.09
N THR A 108 9.36 7.69 2.30
CA THR A 108 7.89 7.72 2.22
C THR A 108 7.30 6.60 1.37
N THR A 109 8.18 5.75 0.82
CA THR A 109 7.81 4.58 0.03
C THR A 109 7.47 3.42 0.94
N LEU A 110 6.25 2.91 0.82
CA LEU A 110 5.79 1.72 1.52
C LEU A 110 5.52 0.61 0.49
N SER A 111 5.77 -0.64 0.90
CA SER A 111 5.46 -1.82 0.09
C SER A 111 4.66 -2.86 0.89
N ALA A 112 3.75 -3.53 0.20
CA ALA A 112 2.95 -4.62 0.74
C ALA A 112 2.88 -5.76 -0.28
N SER A 113 2.84 -7.00 0.20
CA SER A 113 2.74 -8.18 -0.67
C SER A 113 1.63 -9.10 -0.20
N PHE A 114 0.90 -9.66 -1.15
CA PHE A 114 -0.13 -10.66 -0.85
C PHE A 114 -0.10 -11.79 -1.87
N SER A 115 -0.49 -12.99 -1.44
CA SER A 115 -0.58 -14.19 -2.26
C SER A 115 -2.02 -14.68 -2.36
N SER A 116 -2.47 -14.98 -3.58
CA SER A 116 -3.77 -15.58 -3.84
C SER A 116 -3.57 -16.90 -4.60
N PRO A 117 -4.25 -17.99 -4.20
CA PRO A 117 -4.14 -19.26 -4.92
C PRO A 117 -4.78 -19.15 -6.31
N LEU A 118 -4.11 -19.70 -7.32
CA LEU A 118 -4.67 -19.89 -8.66
C LEU A 118 -5.56 -21.13 -8.65
N ASP A 119 -6.78 -21.02 -9.17
CA ASP A 119 -7.74 -22.13 -9.20
C ASP A 119 -7.17 -23.33 -9.99
N PRO A 120 -7.00 -24.51 -9.35
CA PRO A 120 -6.47 -25.70 -10.01
C PRO A 120 -7.41 -26.24 -11.11
N TYR A 121 -8.70 -25.90 -11.09
CA TYR A 121 -9.68 -26.35 -12.07
C TYR A 121 -9.89 -25.36 -13.22
N ARG A 122 -9.13 -24.27 -13.29
CA ARG A 122 -9.21 -23.37 -14.44
C ARG A 122 -8.77 -24.11 -15.70
N ARG A 123 -9.63 -24.18 -16.71
CA ARG A 123 -9.23 -24.70 -18.02
C ARG A 123 -8.26 -23.68 -18.64
N ALA A 124 -6.99 -24.05 -18.74
CA ALA A 124 -6.05 -23.35 -19.61
C ALA A 124 -6.62 -23.41 -21.04
N ALA A 125 -6.82 -22.24 -21.64
CA ALA A 125 -7.34 -22.11 -23.00
C ALA A 125 -6.20 -22.22 -24.01
#